data_AF-A0A1U7M4V0-F1
#
_entry.id   AF-A0A1U7M4V0-F1
#
_cell.length_a   1.000
_cell.length_b   1.000
_cell.length_c   1.000
_cell.angle_alpha   90.00
_cell.angle_beta   90.00
_cell.angle_gamma   90.00
#
_symmetry.space_group_name_H-M   'P 1'
#
loop_
_entity.id
_entity.type
_entity.pdbx_description
1 polymer ?
#
loop_
_entity_poly.entity_id
_entity_poly.type
_entity_poly.pdbx_seq_one_letter_code
_entity_poly.pdbx_strand_id
1 'polypeptide(L)' 'MALEEPEEEDLIIDAEGYPFIVGDGLEEIYDKFVVDYNNSSFRRGFMITPEKQ' A
#
# COMPACT_ATOMS: atom_id res chain seq x y z
N MET A 1 3.57 4.30 3.98
CA MET A 1 4.28 4.22 2.69
C MET A 1 5.69 4.72 2.91
N ALA A 2 6.66 3.82 2.84
CA ALA A 2 8.09 4.10 2.89
C ALA A 2 8.76 3.29 1.78
N LEU A 3 10.00 3.65 1.42
CA LEU A 3 10.83 2.81 0.56
C LEU A 3 11.56 1.82 1.45
N GLU A 4 11.46 0.54 1.12
CA GLU A 4 11.98 -0.58 1.91
C GLU A 4 12.43 -1.69 0.95
N GLU A 5 13.44 -2.45 1.35
CA GLU A 5 13.85 -3.65 0.63
C GLU A 5 13.03 -4.83 1.16
N PRO A 6 12.54 -5.73 0.29
CA PRO A 6 11.74 -6.87 0.74
C PRO A 6 12.60 -7.88 1.53
N GLU A 7 12.03 -8.38 2.63
CA GLU A 7 12.56 -9.50 3.41
C GLU A 7 12.02 -10.85 2.89
N GLU A 8 12.62 -11.98 3.29
CA GLU A 8 12.27 -13.31 2.74
C GLU A 8 10.81 -13.71 2.98
N GLU A 9 10.18 -13.20 4.04
CA GLU A 9 8.81 -13.56 4.45
C GLU A 9 7.76 -12.51 4.05
N ASP A 10 8.19 -11.41 3.41
CA ASP A 10 7.30 -10.31 3.06
C ASP A 10 6.25 -10.69 2.02
N LEU A 11 5.01 -10.24 2.24
CA LEU A 11 3.97 -10.31 1.23
C LEU A 11 4.18 -9.22 0.17
N ILE A 12 4.59 -9.63 -1.02
CA ILE A 12 4.81 -8.74 -2.17
C ILE A 12 3.63 -8.82 -3.14
N ILE A 13 3.03 -7.65 -3.44
CA ILE A 13 1.95 -7.51 -4.42
C ILE A 13 2.45 -6.64 -5.57
N ASP A 14 2.38 -7.14 -6.80
CA ASP A 14 2.64 -6.33 -8.00
C ASP A 14 1.36 -5.60 -8.42
N ALA A 15 1.47 -4.27 -8.55
CA ALA A 15 0.43 -3.42 -9.11
C ALA A 15 1.01 -2.60 -10.25
N GLU A 16 0.67 -2.98 -11.49
CA GLU A 16 1.09 -2.28 -12.71
C GLU A 16 2.62 -2.17 -12.86
N GLY A 17 3.36 -3.20 -12.40
CA GLY A 17 4.83 -3.22 -12.42
C GLY A 17 5.49 -2.44 -11.28
N TYR A 18 4.71 -1.98 -10.30
CA TYR A 18 5.21 -1.45 -9.04
C TYR A 18 5.01 -2.48 -7.93
N PRO A 19 6.09 -3.06 -7.39
CA PRO A 19 5.98 -3.98 -6.27
C PRO A 19 5.70 -3.21 -4.98
N PHE A 20 4.73 -3.69 -4.21
CA PHE A 20 4.40 -3.21 -2.88
C PHE A 20 4.64 -4.32 -1.85
N ILE A 21 5.27 -3.95 -0.74
CA ILE A 21 5.38 -4.80 0.45
C ILE A 21 4.19 -4.48 1.34
N VAL A 22 3.44 -5.51 1.72
CA VAL A 22 2.36 -5.40 2.70
C VAL A 22 2.91 -5.86 4.04
N GLY A 23 2.87 -4.98 5.03
CA GLY A 23 3.33 -5.34 6.38
C GLY A 23 2.48 -6.43 7.01
N ASP A 24 3.12 -7.26 7.83
CA ASP A 24 2.54 -8.45 8.44
C ASP A 24 1.18 -8.25 9.11
N GLY A 25 0.25 -9.17 8.84
CA GLY A 25 -1.06 -9.25 9.46
C GLY A 25 -2.08 -8.23 8.95
N LEU A 26 -1.71 -7.37 7.99
CA LEU A 26 -2.67 -6.45 7.35
C LEU A 26 -3.62 -7.20 6.42
N GLU A 27 -3.16 -8.27 5.78
CA GLU A 27 -3.92 -9.18 4.93
C GLU A 27 -4.99 -9.95 5.70
N GLU A 28 -4.83 -10.17 7.00
CA GLU A 28 -5.85 -10.80 7.86
C GLU A 28 -7.00 -9.85 8.20
N ILE A 29 -6.78 -8.53 8.05
CA ILE A 29 -7.72 -7.49 8.47
C ILE A 29 -8.41 -6.81 7.28
N TYR A 30 -7.70 -6.69 6.16
CA TYR A 30 -8.13 -5.92 5.00
C TYR A 30 -8.04 -6.76 3.73
N ASP A 31 -9.12 -6.76 2.95
CA ASP A 31 -9.17 -7.42 1.64
C ASP A 31 -8.46 -6.60 0.56
N LYS A 32 -8.43 -5.28 0.74
CA LYS A 32 -7.99 -4.35 -0.30
C LYS A 32 -7.51 -3.02 0.27
N PHE A 33 -6.49 -2.47 -0.38
CA PHE A 33 -6.09 -1.08 -0.22
C PHE A 33 -6.25 -0.33 -1.54
N VAL A 34 -6.87 0.84 -1.51
CA VAL A 34 -6.88 1.79 -2.63
C VAL A 34 -5.89 2.90 -2.31
N VAL A 35 -4.91 3.09 -3.19
CA VAL A 35 -3.87 4.12 -3.05
C VAL A 35 -4.06 5.16 -4.14
N ASP A 36 -4.46 6.36 -3.74
CA ASP A 36 -4.64 7.51 -4.63
C ASP A 36 -3.55 8.56 -4.37
N TYR A 37 -3.13 9.28 -5.41
CA TYR A 37 -2.26 10.45 -5.26
C TYR A 37 -3.06 11.74 -5.43
N ASN A 38 -3.09 12.57 -4.39
CA ASN A 38 -3.65 13.92 -4.47
C ASN A 38 -2.53 14.92 -4.73
N ASN A 39 -2.71 15.75 -5.77
CA ASN A 39 -1.84 16.88 -6.06
C ASN A 39 -2.69 18.15 -6.24
N SER A 40 -3.10 18.73 -5.11
CA SER A 40 -3.80 20.01 -5.09
C SER A 40 -2.91 21.11 -4.52
N SER A 41 -3.29 22.37 -4.74
CA SER A 41 -2.58 23.53 -4.20
C SER A 41 -2.51 23.54 -2.66
N PHE A 42 -3.44 22.84 -1.99
CA PHE A 42 -3.53 22.81 -0.53
C PHE A 42 -2.92 21.54 0.08
N ARG A 43 -2.91 20.41 -0.64
CA ARG A 43 -2.39 19.14 -0.14
C ARG A 43 -1.78 18.33 -1.27
N ARG A 44 -0.58 17.80 -1.01
CA ARG A 44 0.06 16.79 -1.85
C ARG A 44 0.38 15.56 -1.02
N GLY A 45 0.13 14.38 -1.58
CA GLY A 45 0.50 13.13 -0.95
C GLY A 45 -0.42 11.97 -1.34
N PHE A 46 -0.03 10.79 -0.90
CA PHE A 46 -0.81 9.58 -1.07
C PHE A 46 -1.94 9.53 -0.03
N MET A 47 -3.12 9.13 -0.50
CA MET A 47 -4.27 8.77 0.32
C MET A 47 -4.43 7.26 0.21
N ILE A 48 -4.53 6.58 1.36
CA ILE A 48 -4.69 5.14 1.43
C ILE A 48 -6.05 4.87 2.06
N THR A 49 -6.92 4.22 1.32
CA THR A 49 -8.25 3.81 1.78
C THR A 49 -8.27 2.29 1.94
N PRO A 50 -8.28 1.76 3.18
CA PRO A 50 -8.42 0.33 3.39
C PRO A 50 -9.88 -0.12 3.32
N GLU A 51 -10.13 -1.30 2.79
CA GLU A 51 -11.41 -2.00 2.77
C GLU A 51 -11.28 -3.26 3.63
N LYS A 52 -12.14 -3.39 4.64
CA LYS A 52 -12.13 -4.52 5.58
C LYS A 52 -12.85 -5.72 5.00
N GLN A 53 -12.42 -6.92 5.43
CA GLN A 53 -13.16 -8.16 5.19
C GLN A 53 -14.54 -8.14 5.86
#